data_AF-A0A6N3QZG5-F1
#
_entry.id   AF-A0A6N3QZG5-F1
#
_cell.length_a   1.000
_cell.length_b   1.000
_cell.length_c   1.000
_cell.angle_alpha   90.00
_cell.angle_beta   90.00
_cell.angle_gamma   90.00
#
_symmetry.space_group_name_H-M   'P 1'
#
loop_
_entity.id
_entity.type
_entity.pdbx_description
1 polymer ?
#
loop_
_entity_poly.entity_id
_entity_poly.type
_entity_poly.pdbx_seq_one_letter_code
_entity_poly.pdbx_strand_id
1 'polypeptide(L)'
;MIGQFLSATEILAKNYVRNKMVKNPFYSNLKWNFIEKNIIRLTSSPVKSVLCISAFSFVLLYVGYLNELFIKNNLLHYFPFRHSLTEWQTTILSGQLTIIGIVYPLVIGLVSVLFQKKADRKIAQTAYQRYSGFMLAGLSGLFLSGFILLSVLIKTVFGSYLYGIACLISILWLLINIVLSIWFFIVSLEILDDVKRQIIIKRYIAFEIVMPHICNKISAKLRLYPIYQKHNYSNLEITQADYKGEYISVASSYSKEDELSLYHRPFQLTLNLINYQLKKKNHFASFVIGDNRTKETESTGKILFSVKNIKPDSLLIKILKQCFYRAPIKGGDFSVSLTMQAITADTYMYLRDSDLISFDNAISALINNFNNLCDLYFFQDDNTNNNFLLITTELFERSFQYEFSDEVYKISNNSMDKINLSERFFELCLWSGVRIINNRKHLISNELCIYMGITRSQWSILTEWFRNNQSLLNASLRSRYNRILRTYITVWEQYQESISFRFCNTENSDLFELFCKTQLQELPSMIIDATQTRDPSTIDTAVDLINRWQHSMNIDSHSVEKYSYKGQLFNPGFSYPKN
;
A
#
# COMPACT_ATOMS: atom_id res chain seq x y z
N MET A 1 13.17 -7.78 -15.83
CA MET A 1 13.99 -9.02 -15.86
C MET A 1 15.39 -8.78 -15.31
N ILE A 2 16.14 -7.80 -15.83
CA ILE A 2 17.50 -7.47 -15.33
C ILE A 2 17.54 -7.17 -13.82
N GLY A 3 16.66 -6.31 -13.30
CA GLY A 3 16.63 -6.03 -11.85
C GLY A 3 16.31 -7.25 -10.96
N GLN A 4 15.58 -8.26 -11.47
CA GLN A 4 15.31 -9.49 -10.72
C GLN A 4 16.57 -10.36 -10.65
N PHE A 5 17.32 -10.39 -11.75
CA PHE A 5 18.60 -11.08 -11.81
C PHE A 5 19.66 -10.41 -10.92
N LEU A 6 19.69 -9.08 -10.88
CA LEU A 6 20.64 -8.28 -10.08
C LEU A 6 20.20 -8.03 -8.63
N SER A 7 19.04 -8.56 -8.24
CA SER A 7 18.39 -8.32 -6.93
C SER A 7 18.42 -6.84 -6.53
N ALA A 8 17.84 -6.00 -7.38
CA ALA A 8 17.63 -4.59 -7.09
C ALA A 8 16.85 -4.39 -5.78
N THR A 9 17.14 -3.32 -5.04
CA THR A 9 16.53 -3.04 -3.73
C THR A 9 15.00 -3.08 -3.76
N GLU A 10 14.37 -2.54 -4.80
CA GLU A 10 12.90 -2.52 -4.94
C GLU A 10 12.32 -3.93 -5.15
N ILE A 11 13.08 -4.82 -5.79
CA ILE A 11 12.67 -6.21 -6.01
C ILE A 11 12.84 -7.03 -4.74
N LEU A 12 13.88 -6.77 -3.95
CA LEU A 12 14.01 -7.36 -2.62
C LEU A 12 12.87 -6.93 -1.70
N ALA A 13 12.54 -5.64 -1.67
CA ALA A 13 11.40 -5.12 -0.92
C ALA A 13 10.09 -5.83 -1.34
N LYS A 14 9.84 -5.91 -2.65
CA LYS A 14 8.66 -6.58 -3.19
C LYS A 14 8.61 -8.06 -2.85
N ASN A 15 9.73 -8.77 -2.94
CA ASN A 15 9.81 -10.18 -2.61
C ASN A 15 9.62 -10.41 -1.11
N TYR A 16 10.18 -9.55 -0.26
CA TYR A 16 10.02 -9.60 1.19
C TYR A 16 8.55 -9.51 1.60
N VAL A 17 7.85 -8.45 1.13
CA VAL A 17 6.42 -8.24 1.40
C VAL A 17 5.59 -9.40 0.89
N ARG A 18 5.85 -9.86 -0.35
CA ARG A 18 5.10 -10.96 -0.95
C ARG A 18 5.31 -12.27 -0.21
N ASN A 19 6.52 -12.61 0.20
CA ASN A 19 6.81 -13.85 0.90
C ASN A 19 6.11 -13.92 2.27
N LYS A 20 5.96 -12.77 2.94
CA LYS A 20 5.22 -12.69 4.21
C LYS A 20 3.71 -12.75 4.00
N MET A 21 3.16 -12.02 3.02
CA MET A 21 1.71 -12.06 2.75
C MET A 21 1.21 -13.39 2.21
N VAL A 22 1.99 -14.12 1.40
CA VAL A 22 1.55 -15.43 0.87
C VAL A 22 1.31 -16.43 2.00
N LYS A 23 1.98 -16.28 3.15
CA LYS A 23 1.75 -17.11 4.34
C LYS A 23 0.47 -16.74 5.10
N ASN A 24 -0.10 -15.56 4.84
CA ASN A 24 -1.27 -15.07 5.53
C ASN A 24 -2.55 -15.72 4.95
N PRO A 25 -3.44 -16.31 5.76
CA PRO A 25 -4.67 -16.95 5.28
C PRO A 25 -5.59 -15.98 4.52
N PHE A 26 -5.65 -14.70 4.90
CA PHE A 26 -6.47 -13.69 4.21
C PHE A 26 -6.01 -13.43 2.77
N TYR A 27 -4.73 -13.62 2.48
CA TYR A 27 -4.22 -13.53 1.12
C TYR A 27 -4.86 -14.57 0.20
N SER A 28 -5.11 -15.78 0.71
CA SER A 28 -5.69 -16.87 -0.09
C SER A 28 -7.11 -16.57 -0.58
N ASN A 29 -7.88 -15.80 0.19
CA ASN A 29 -9.25 -15.39 -0.14
C ASN A 29 -9.31 -14.28 -1.19
N LEU A 30 -8.29 -13.41 -1.22
CA LEU A 30 -8.26 -12.23 -2.08
C LEU A 30 -7.34 -12.38 -3.30
N LYS A 31 -6.46 -13.39 -3.34
CA LYS A 31 -5.50 -13.55 -4.43
C LYS A 31 -6.18 -13.65 -5.79
N TRP A 32 -5.54 -13.07 -6.80
CA TRP A 32 -5.89 -13.26 -8.19
C TRP A 32 -5.63 -14.71 -8.62
N ASN A 33 -6.56 -15.26 -9.40
CA ASN A 33 -6.36 -16.54 -10.07
C ASN A 33 -5.20 -16.46 -11.07
N PHE A 34 -4.69 -17.61 -11.52
CA PHE A 34 -3.57 -17.66 -12.45
C PHE A 34 -3.86 -16.90 -13.75
N ILE A 35 -5.07 -17.05 -14.31
CA ILE A 35 -5.52 -16.36 -15.52
C ILE A 35 -5.59 -14.85 -15.28
N GLU A 36 -6.33 -14.44 -14.25
CA GLU A 36 -6.47 -13.04 -13.81
C GLU A 36 -5.11 -12.34 -13.65
N LYS A 37 -4.18 -13.01 -12.98
CA LYS A 37 -2.84 -12.48 -12.71
C LYS A 37 -2.04 -12.22 -13.98
N ASN A 38 -2.15 -13.09 -14.98
CA ASN A 38 -1.47 -12.90 -16.27
C ASN A 38 -2.10 -11.76 -17.05
N ILE A 39 -3.42 -11.64 -17.05
CA ILE A 39 -4.14 -10.55 -17.72
C ILE A 39 -3.79 -9.22 -17.07
N ILE A 40 -3.90 -9.09 -15.75
CA ILE A 40 -3.52 -7.86 -15.02
C ILE A 40 -2.07 -7.48 -15.30
N ARG A 41 -1.16 -8.46 -15.35
CA ARG A 41 0.24 -8.21 -15.70
C ARG A 41 0.39 -7.64 -17.11
N LEU A 42 -0.33 -8.18 -18.10
CA LEU A 42 -0.32 -7.68 -19.47
C LEU A 42 -0.97 -6.30 -19.57
N THR A 43 -2.06 -6.06 -18.85
CA THR A 43 -2.75 -4.77 -18.79
C THR A 43 -1.96 -3.72 -18.02
N SER A 44 -0.99 -4.13 -17.19
CA SER A 44 -0.23 -3.19 -16.36
C SER A 44 0.54 -2.14 -17.17
N SER A 45 1.00 -2.53 -18.35
CA SER A 45 1.64 -1.67 -19.33
C SER A 45 1.22 -2.13 -20.74
N PRO A 46 0.03 -1.74 -21.22
CA PRO A 46 -0.58 -2.36 -22.39
C PRO A 46 0.23 -2.09 -23.65
N VAL A 47 0.81 -0.90 -23.79
CA VAL A 47 1.70 -0.56 -24.92
C VAL A 47 2.90 -1.51 -24.99
N LYS A 48 3.58 -1.75 -23.85
CA LYS A 48 4.75 -2.66 -23.80
C LYS A 48 4.33 -4.10 -24.15
N SER A 49 3.19 -4.54 -23.65
CA SER A 49 2.67 -5.88 -23.91
C SER A 49 2.36 -6.08 -25.40
N VAL A 50 1.69 -5.10 -26.03
CA VAL A 50 1.38 -5.15 -27.47
C VAL A 50 2.64 -5.07 -28.32
N LEU A 51 3.63 -4.25 -27.94
CA LEU A 51 4.93 -4.21 -28.61
C LEU A 51 5.69 -5.54 -28.51
N CYS A 52 5.56 -6.27 -27.41
CA CYS A 52 6.13 -7.62 -27.31
C CYS A 52 5.42 -8.61 -28.23
N ILE A 53 4.08 -8.55 -28.34
CA ILE A 53 3.30 -9.41 -29.25
C ILE A 53 3.65 -9.08 -30.71
N SER A 54 3.76 -7.80 -31.07
CA SER A 54 4.14 -7.39 -32.41
C SER A 54 5.57 -7.80 -32.74
N ALA A 55 6.53 -7.58 -31.84
CA ALA A 55 7.91 -8.02 -32.02
C ALA A 55 8.00 -9.54 -32.21
N PHE A 56 7.27 -10.32 -31.40
CA PHE A 56 7.20 -11.77 -31.56
C PHE A 56 6.63 -12.19 -32.92
N SER A 57 5.60 -11.48 -33.41
CA SER A 57 5.02 -11.70 -34.73
C SER A 57 6.01 -11.43 -35.87
N PHE A 58 6.83 -10.37 -35.76
CA PHE A 58 7.91 -10.09 -36.71
C PHE A 58 9.05 -11.11 -36.65
N VAL A 59 9.41 -11.60 -35.44
CA VAL A 59 10.39 -12.69 -35.31
C VAL A 59 9.88 -13.96 -35.97
N LEU A 60 8.60 -14.32 -35.78
CA LEU A 60 8.00 -15.47 -36.46
C LEU A 60 8.02 -15.33 -37.98
N LEU A 61 7.72 -14.13 -38.51
CA LEU A 61 7.85 -13.84 -39.93
C LEU A 61 9.29 -14.01 -40.43
N TYR A 62 10.27 -13.49 -39.69
CA TYR A 62 11.68 -13.57 -40.04
C TYR A 62 12.20 -15.01 -40.02
N VAL A 63 11.82 -15.81 -39.01
CA VAL A 63 12.12 -17.24 -38.96
C VAL A 63 11.47 -17.99 -40.13
N GLY A 64 10.22 -17.61 -40.48
CA GLY A 64 9.51 -18.16 -41.64
C GLY A 64 10.19 -17.84 -42.98
N TYR A 65 10.83 -16.67 -43.09
CA TYR A 65 11.65 -16.28 -44.23
C TYR A 65 12.94 -17.10 -44.33
N LEU A 66 13.73 -17.17 -43.25
CA LEU A 66 15.00 -17.90 -43.25
C LEU A 66 14.84 -19.40 -43.56
N ASN A 67 13.74 -20.00 -43.10
CA ASN A 67 13.48 -21.42 -43.27
C ASN A 67 12.60 -21.75 -44.48
N GLU A 68 12.50 -20.85 -45.46
CA GLU A 68 11.61 -21.00 -46.62
C GLU A 68 11.74 -22.37 -47.31
N LEU A 69 12.97 -22.85 -47.53
CA LEU A 69 13.24 -24.13 -48.19
C LEU A 69 12.73 -25.32 -47.37
N PHE A 70 12.97 -25.34 -46.06
CA PHE A 70 12.56 -26.43 -45.17
C PHE A 70 11.05 -26.45 -44.94
N ILE A 71 10.46 -25.27 -44.76
CA ILE A 71 9.02 -25.10 -44.52
C ILE A 71 8.25 -25.43 -45.79
N LYS A 72 8.67 -24.97 -46.98
CA LYS A 72 8.02 -25.35 -48.25
C LYS A 72 7.96 -26.87 -48.44
N ASN A 73 9.05 -27.58 -48.13
CA ASN A 73 9.13 -29.03 -48.31
C ASN A 73 8.20 -29.82 -47.37
N ASN A 74 7.99 -29.33 -46.13
CA ASN A 74 7.18 -30.02 -45.12
C ASN A 74 5.71 -29.53 -45.05
N LEU A 75 5.41 -28.28 -45.40
CA LEU A 75 4.06 -27.68 -45.28
C LEU A 75 3.21 -27.75 -46.54
N LEU A 76 3.75 -28.17 -47.69
CA LEU A 76 2.95 -28.47 -48.88
C LEU A 76 1.91 -29.57 -48.63
N HIS A 77 2.14 -30.47 -47.67
CA HIS A 77 1.20 -31.54 -47.31
C HIS A 77 0.06 -31.14 -46.36
N TYR A 78 0.19 -30.07 -45.57
CA TYR A 78 -0.73 -29.79 -44.44
C TYR A 78 -1.64 -28.58 -44.62
N PHE A 79 -1.45 -27.74 -45.65
CA PHE A 79 -2.31 -26.57 -45.88
C PHE A 79 -2.96 -26.56 -47.28
N PRO A 80 -3.99 -27.40 -47.49
CA PRO A 80 -4.77 -27.41 -48.74
C PRO A 80 -5.68 -26.17 -48.93
N PHE A 81 -5.82 -25.30 -47.92
CA PHE A 81 -6.75 -24.15 -47.92
C PHE A 81 -6.05 -22.76 -48.02
N ARG A 82 -4.98 -22.63 -48.81
CA ARG A 82 -4.25 -21.35 -48.92
C ARG A 82 -5.08 -20.18 -49.46
N HIS A 83 -6.03 -20.44 -50.37
CA HIS A 83 -6.86 -19.38 -50.95
C HIS A 83 -7.85 -18.79 -49.94
N SER A 84 -8.49 -19.63 -49.12
CA SER A 84 -9.46 -19.14 -48.13
C SER A 84 -8.79 -18.29 -47.04
N LEU A 85 -7.59 -18.64 -46.57
CA LEU A 85 -6.87 -17.85 -45.55
C LEU A 85 -6.66 -16.38 -45.94
N THR A 86 -6.53 -16.10 -47.23
CA THR A 86 -6.32 -14.74 -47.76
C THR A 86 -7.63 -13.94 -47.82
N GLU A 87 -8.75 -14.60 -48.11
CA GLU A 87 -10.08 -13.97 -48.15
C GLU A 87 -10.57 -13.57 -46.76
N TRP A 88 -10.18 -14.34 -45.73
CA TRP A 88 -10.58 -14.04 -44.35
C TRP A 88 -9.92 -12.78 -43.79
N GLN A 89 -8.79 -12.31 -44.34
CA GLN A 89 -8.07 -11.13 -43.82
C GLN A 89 -8.91 -9.85 -43.83
N THR A 90 -9.71 -9.63 -44.88
CA THR A 90 -10.59 -8.46 -44.99
C THR A 90 -11.71 -8.51 -43.96
N THR A 91 -12.29 -9.69 -43.74
CA THR A 91 -13.33 -9.92 -42.73
C THR A 91 -12.77 -9.73 -41.32
N ILE A 92 -11.58 -10.27 -41.04
CA ILE A 92 -10.89 -10.11 -39.75
C ILE A 92 -10.60 -8.62 -39.49
N LEU A 93 -10.05 -7.90 -40.48
CA LEU A 93 -9.76 -6.48 -40.38
C LEU A 93 -11.02 -5.65 -40.09
N SER A 94 -12.09 -5.88 -40.85
CA SER A 94 -13.37 -5.21 -40.67
C SER A 94 -13.95 -5.48 -39.27
N GLY A 95 -14.00 -6.74 -38.85
CA GLY A 95 -14.51 -7.12 -37.53
C GLY A 95 -13.71 -6.49 -36.37
N GLN A 96 -12.37 -6.49 -36.46
CA GLN A 96 -11.52 -5.85 -35.44
C GLN A 96 -11.77 -4.35 -35.35
N LEU A 97 -11.85 -3.65 -36.49
CA LEU A 97 -12.12 -2.20 -36.51
C LEU A 97 -13.51 -1.87 -35.96
N THR A 98 -14.53 -2.69 -36.22
CA THR A 98 -15.87 -2.52 -35.64
C THR A 98 -15.86 -2.70 -34.12
N ILE A 99 -15.18 -3.74 -33.62
CA ILE A 99 -15.07 -3.97 -32.16
C ILE A 99 -14.37 -2.80 -31.47
N ILE A 100 -13.26 -2.33 -32.02
CA ILE A 100 -12.47 -1.23 -31.44
C ILE A 100 -13.19 0.11 -31.56
N GLY A 101 -13.80 0.38 -32.71
CA GLY A 101 -14.39 1.68 -33.03
C GLY A 101 -15.79 1.91 -32.45
N ILE A 102 -16.57 0.84 -32.24
CA ILE A 102 -17.97 0.94 -31.81
C ILE A 102 -18.18 0.21 -30.49
N VAL A 103 -17.84 -1.07 -30.43
CA VAL A 103 -18.25 -1.94 -29.32
C VAL A 103 -17.56 -1.58 -28.01
N TYR A 104 -16.23 -1.44 -28.00
CA TYR A 104 -15.51 -1.07 -26.77
C TYR A 104 -15.90 0.32 -26.24
N PRO A 105 -15.94 1.40 -27.06
CA PRO A 105 -16.38 2.71 -26.59
C PRO A 105 -17.80 2.69 -26.02
N LEU A 106 -18.73 1.96 -26.64
CA LEU A 106 -20.11 1.86 -26.18
C LEU A 106 -20.21 1.23 -24.79
N VAL A 107 -19.54 0.08 -24.57
CA VAL A 107 -19.57 -0.62 -23.29
C VAL A 107 -18.90 0.21 -22.19
N ILE A 108 -17.76 0.85 -22.50
CA ILE A 108 -17.05 1.72 -21.54
C ILE A 108 -17.90 2.95 -21.20
N GLY A 109 -18.59 3.53 -22.18
CA GLY A 109 -19.52 4.63 -21.99
C GLY A 109 -20.66 4.25 -21.03
N LEU A 110 -21.29 3.09 -21.27
CA LEU A 110 -22.37 2.58 -20.43
C LEU A 110 -21.91 2.35 -18.98
N VAL A 111 -20.78 1.66 -18.79
CA VAL A 111 -20.21 1.42 -17.45
C VAL A 111 -19.84 2.74 -16.76
N SER A 112 -19.31 3.72 -17.51
CA SER A 112 -18.95 5.03 -16.96
C SER A 112 -20.18 5.81 -16.49
N VAL A 113 -21.28 5.79 -17.26
CA VAL A 113 -22.56 6.41 -16.88
C VAL A 113 -23.14 5.76 -15.62
N LEU A 114 -23.05 4.43 -15.51
CA LEU A 114 -23.52 3.72 -14.31
C LEU A 114 -22.72 4.11 -13.05
N PHE A 115 -21.43 4.41 -13.19
CA PHE A 115 -20.61 4.90 -12.07
C PHE A 115 -20.75 6.40 -11.77
N GLN A 116 -21.38 7.20 -12.64
CA GLN A 116 -21.57 8.64 -12.35
C GLN A 116 -22.38 8.91 -11.09
N LYS A 117 -23.21 7.95 -10.66
CA LYS A 117 -24.07 8.09 -9.47
C LYS A 117 -23.39 7.72 -8.14
N LYS A 118 -22.11 7.31 -8.13
CA LYS A 118 -21.41 6.82 -6.91
C LYS A 118 -20.19 7.70 -6.60
N ALA A 119 -19.92 7.98 -5.32
CA ALA A 119 -18.79 8.84 -4.92
C ALA A 119 -17.44 8.17 -5.22
N ASP A 120 -17.39 6.85 -5.13
CA ASP A 120 -16.22 6.02 -5.45
C ASP A 120 -15.91 5.93 -6.96
N ARG A 121 -16.57 6.73 -7.82
CA ARG A 121 -16.43 6.68 -9.29
C ARG A 121 -14.98 6.61 -9.74
N LYS A 122 -14.10 7.42 -9.17
CA LYS A 122 -12.70 7.49 -9.60
C LYS A 122 -11.97 6.17 -9.37
N ILE A 123 -12.06 5.58 -8.18
CA ILE A 123 -11.42 4.27 -7.90
C ILE A 123 -12.13 3.16 -8.66
N ALA A 124 -13.46 3.12 -8.65
CA ALA A 124 -14.21 2.06 -9.31
C ALA A 124 -13.93 2.04 -10.83
N GLN A 125 -13.87 3.22 -11.44
CA GLN A 125 -13.53 3.38 -12.84
C GLN A 125 -12.07 3.01 -13.13
N THR A 126 -11.10 3.43 -12.31
CA THR A 126 -9.70 3.04 -12.52
C THR A 126 -9.47 1.54 -12.29
N ALA A 127 -10.13 0.96 -11.28
CA ALA A 127 -10.13 -0.48 -11.02
C ALA A 127 -10.70 -1.26 -12.21
N TYR A 128 -11.85 -0.83 -12.74
CA TYR A 128 -12.47 -1.40 -13.93
C TYR A 128 -11.56 -1.29 -15.15
N GLN A 129 -11.02 -0.09 -15.43
CA GLN A 129 -10.11 0.15 -16.55
C GLN A 129 -8.87 -0.74 -16.49
N ARG A 130 -8.35 -0.98 -15.28
CA ARG A 130 -7.19 -1.83 -15.04
C ARG A 130 -7.51 -3.33 -15.15
N TYR A 131 -8.66 -3.77 -14.65
CA TYR A 131 -9.00 -5.19 -14.56
C TYR A 131 -9.66 -5.74 -15.84
N SER A 132 -10.45 -4.91 -16.53
CA SER A 132 -11.13 -5.29 -17.78
C SER A 132 -10.18 -5.53 -18.94
N GLY A 133 -8.94 -5.04 -18.86
CA GLY A 133 -7.98 -5.20 -19.95
C GLY A 133 -8.35 -4.43 -21.22
N PHE A 134 -9.35 -3.55 -21.18
CA PHE A 134 -9.91 -2.92 -22.39
C PHE A 134 -8.83 -2.22 -23.23
N MET A 135 -7.89 -1.52 -22.59
CA MET A 135 -6.82 -0.81 -23.29
C MET A 135 -5.84 -1.79 -23.96
N LEU A 136 -5.57 -2.93 -23.33
CA LEU A 136 -4.76 -4.00 -23.92
C LEU A 136 -5.49 -4.63 -25.11
N ALA A 137 -6.77 -4.98 -24.94
CA ALA A 137 -7.58 -5.60 -25.97
C ALA A 137 -7.75 -4.69 -27.19
N GLY A 138 -8.03 -3.41 -26.96
CA GLY A 138 -8.16 -2.38 -28.01
C GLY A 138 -6.85 -2.12 -28.75
N LEU A 139 -5.74 -1.89 -28.03
CA LEU A 139 -4.43 -1.67 -28.66
C LEU A 139 -3.93 -2.91 -29.40
N SER A 140 -4.13 -4.10 -28.85
CA SER A 140 -3.76 -5.36 -29.53
C SER A 140 -4.57 -5.55 -30.81
N GLY A 141 -5.86 -5.23 -30.80
CA GLY A 141 -6.70 -5.21 -32.00
C GLY A 141 -6.22 -4.20 -33.05
N LEU A 142 -5.83 -2.99 -32.61
CA LEU A 142 -5.35 -1.94 -33.51
C LEU A 142 -4.02 -2.31 -34.17
N PHE A 143 -3.08 -2.88 -33.40
CA PHE A 143 -1.81 -3.38 -33.94
C PHE A 143 -2.01 -4.58 -34.86
N LEU A 144 -2.96 -5.47 -34.56
CA LEU A 144 -3.34 -6.55 -35.47
C LEU A 144 -3.86 -5.98 -36.80
N SER A 145 -4.77 -5.01 -36.77
CA SER A 145 -5.26 -4.35 -37.99
C SER A 145 -4.13 -3.72 -38.81
N GLY A 146 -3.18 -3.04 -38.14
CA GLY A 146 -1.98 -2.51 -38.79
C GLY A 146 -1.08 -3.61 -39.37
N PHE A 147 -0.91 -4.73 -38.67
CA PHE A 147 -0.14 -5.88 -39.15
C PHE A 147 -0.79 -6.52 -40.38
N ILE A 148 -2.12 -6.65 -40.42
CA ILE A 148 -2.86 -7.14 -41.58
C ILE A 148 -2.65 -6.22 -42.78
N LEU A 149 -2.74 -4.89 -42.60
CA LEU A 149 -2.46 -3.93 -43.68
C LEU A 149 -1.01 -4.05 -44.18
N LEU A 150 -0.05 -4.19 -43.27
CA LEU A 150 1.35 -4.40 -43.64
C LEU A 150 1.56 -5.73 -44.37
N SER A 151 0.81 -6.78 -44.03
CA SER A 151 0.89 -8.09 -44.71
C SER A 151 0.54 -8.01 -46.19
N VAL A 152 -0.38 -7.10 -46.57
CA VAL A 152 -0.73 -6.87 -47.98
C VAL A 152 0.45 -6.27 -48.75
N LEU A 153 1.24 -5.39 -48.12
CA LEU A 153 2.48 -4.87 -48.70
C LEU A 153 3.58 -5.95 -48.77
N ILE A 154 3.65 -6.84 -47.79
CA ILE A 154 4.59 -7.97 -47.82
C ILE A 154 4.29 -8.88 -49.01
N LYS A 155 3.01 -9.08 -49.37
CA LYS A 155 2.62 -9.86 -50.55
C LYS A 155 3.21 -9.30 -51.85
N THR A 156 3.25 -7.97 -51.99
CA THR A 156 3.74 -7.33 -53.22
C THR A 156 5.27 -7.38 -53.32
N VAL A 157 5.98 -7.28 -52.20
CA VAL A 157 7.45 -7.25 -52.18
C VAL A 157 8.09 -8.63 -52.11
N PHE A 158 7.55 -9.53 -51.28
CA PHE A 158 8.19 -10.81 -50.93
C PHE A 158 7.41 -12.05 -51.41
N GLY A 159 6.29 -11.86 -52.09
CA GLY A 159 5.51 -12.93 -52.71
C GLY A 159 4.51 -13.64 -51.78
N SER A 160 3.82 -14.62 -52.36
CA SER A 160 2.65 -15.28 -51.75
C SER A 160 2.97 -16.18 -50.56
N TYR A 161 4.19 -16.72 -50.48
CA TYR A 161 4.61 -17.62 -49.40
C TYR A 161 4.67 -16.88 -48.05
N LEU A 162 5.41 -15.76 -47.99
CA LEU A 162 5.50 -14.95 -46.76
C LEU A 162 4.17 -14.33 -46.38
N TYR A 163 3.35 -13.97 -47.37
CA TYR A 163 1.99 -13.52 -47.12
C TYR A 163 1.13 -14.59 -46.46
N GLY A 164 1.25 -15.87 -46.86
CA GLY A 164 0.56 -16.99 -46.22
C GLY A 164 0.96 -17.18 -44.75
N ILE A 165 2.25 -17.03 -44.42
CA ILE A 165 2.73 -17.07 -43.03
C ILE A 165 2.18 -15.89 -42.23
N ALA A 166 2.20 -14.68 -42.80
CA ALA A 166 1.61 -13.51 -42.16
C ALA A 166 0.12 -13.72 -41.86
N CYS A 167 -0.65 -14.31 -42.80
CA CYS A 167 -2.06 -14.64 -42.58
C CYS A 167 -2.27 -15.59 -41.40
N LEU A 168 -1.42 -16.62 -41.27
CA LEU A 168 -1.48 -17.59 -40.16
C LEU A 168 -1.18 -16.89 -38.82
N ILE A 169 -0.15 -16.04 -38.77
CA ILE A 169 0.18 -15.24 -37.58
C ILE A 169 -0.99 -14.33 -37.22
N SER A 170 -1.63 -13.67 -38.19
CA SER A 170 -2.81 -12.82 -37.96
C SER A 170 -3.97 -13.61 -37.33
N ILE A 171 -4.19 -14.87 -37.72
CA ILE A 171 -5.23 -15.72 -37.13
C ILE A 171 -4.89 -16.10 -35.69
N LEU A 172 -3.63 -16.46 -35.41
CA LEU A 172 -3.20 -16.75 -34.04
C LEU A 172 -3.33 -15.52 -33.14
N TRP A 173 -2.96 -14.34 -33.64
CA TRP A 173 -3.12 -13.09 -32.92
C TRP A 173 -4.61 -12.74 -32.74
N LEU A 174 -5.45 -12.99 -33.74
CA LEU A 174 -6.90 -12.83 -33.62
C LEU A 174 -7.48 -13.68 -32.48
N LEU A 175 -7.05 -14.94 -32.33
CA LEU A 175 -7.50 -15.80 -31.23
C LEU A 175 -7.16 -15.19 -29.86
N ILE A 176 -5.97 -14.61 -29.72
CA ILE A 176 -5.58 -13.88 -28.50
C ILE A 176 -6.54 -12.70 -28.27
N ASN A 177 -6.84 -11.93 -29.32
CA ASN A 177 -7.77 -10.80 -29.22
C ASN A 177 -9.19 -11.24 -28.84
N ILE A 178 -9.69 -12.36 -29.37
CA ILE A 178 -11.00 -12.91 -29.01
C ILE A 178 -11.04 -13.25 -27.51
N VAL A 179 -10.01 -13.92 -26.98
CA VAL A 179 -9.92 -14.24 -25.55
C VAL A 179 -9.90 -12.96 -24.70
N LEU A 180 -9.15 -11.93 -25.12
CA LEU A 180 -9.12 -10.63 -24.44
C LEU A 180 -10.48 -9.91 -24.52
N SER A 181 -11.19 -9.99 -25.64
CA SER A 181 -12.54 -9.42 -25.79
C SER A 181 -13.54 -10.12 -24.88
N ILE A 182 -13.54 -11.45 -24.83
CA ILE A 182 -14.41 -12.23 -23.94
C ILE A 182 -14.13 -11.85 -22.49
N TRP A 183 -12.85 -11.76 -22.10
CA TRP A 183 -12.45 -11.31 -20.77
C TRP A 183 -13.00 -9.91 -20.45
N PHE A 184 -12.82 -8.96 -21.37
CA PHE A 184 -13.33 -7.60 -21.24
C PHE A 184 -14.84 -7.61 -20.95
N PHE A 185 -15.63 -8.35 -21.73
CA PHE A 185 -17.08 -8.43 -21.53
C PHE A 185 -17.47 -9.08 -20.20
N ILE A 186 -16.81 -10.17 -19.80
CA ILE A 186 -17.07 -10.82 -18.51
C ILE A 186 -16.87 -9.81 -17.39
N VAL A 187 -15.74 -9.09 -17.37
CA VAL A 187 -15.48 -8.08 -16.34
C VAL A 187 -16.47 -6.93 -16.40
N SER A 188 -16.88 -6.48 -17.59
CA SER A 188 -17.91 -5.46 -17.76
C SER A 188 -19.27 -5.90 -17.20
N LEU A 189 -19.61 -7.18 -17.24
CA LEU A 189 -20.82 -7.71 -16.60
C LEU A 189 -20.65 -7.88 -15.10
N GLU A 190 -19.49 -8.37 -14.64
CA GLU A 190 -19.22 -8.55 -13.22
C GLU A 190 -19.20 -7.24 -12.43
N ILE A 191 -18.78 -6.14 -13.04
CA ILE A 191 -18.76 -4.83 -12.36
C ILE A 191 -20.17 -4.23 -12.18
N LEU A 192 -21.17 -4.73 -12.90
CA LEU A 192 -22.58 -4.35 -12.73
C LEU A 192 -23.17 -4.96 -11.46
N ASP A 193 -22.72 -6.16 -11.08
CA ASP A 193 -23.09 -6.82 -9.84
C ASP A 193 -22.39 -6.13 -8.65
N ASP A 194 -23.18 -5.70 -7.67
CA ASP A 194 -22.69 -4.98 -6.49
C ASP A 194 -21.68 -5.80 -5.68
N VAL A 195 -21.90 -7.10 -5.52
CA VAL A 195 -21.04 -7.96 -4.70
C VAL A 195 -19.70 -8.20 -5.39
N LYS A 196 -19.73 -8.58 -6.68
CA LYS A 196 -18.52 -8.83 -7.47
C LYS A 196 -17.70 -7.56 -7.66
N ARG A 197 -18.37 -6.42 -7.89
CA ARG A 197 -17.70 -5.12 -7.96
C ARG A 197 -16.94 -4.80 -6.68
N GLN A 198 -17.54 -4.99 -5.52
CA GLN A 198 -16.87 -4.75 -4.23
C GLN A 198 -15.63 -5.64 -4.07
N ILE A 199 -15.67 -6.89 -4.52
CA ILE A 199 -14.49 -7.77 -4.52
C ILE A 199 -13.37 -7.22 -5.42
N ILE A 200 -13.70 -6.79 -6.65
CA ILE A 200 -12.73 -6.21 -7.59
C ILE A 200 -12.09 -4.95 -7.01
N ILE A 201 -12.90 -4.04 -6.44
CA ILE A 201 -12.42 -2.81 -5.81
C ILE A 201 -11.50 -3.12 -4.62
N LYS A 202 -11.89 -4.05 -3.74
CA LYS A 202 -11.05 -4.48 -2.60
C LYS A 202 -9.70 -5.02 -3.06
N ARG A 203 -9.68 -5.88 -4.08
CA ARG A 203 -8.44 -6.43 -4.63
C ARG A 203 -7.58 -5.36 -5.30
N TYR A 204 -8.20 -4.39 -5.98
CA TYR A 204 -7.49 -3.26 -6.59
C TYR A 204 -6.82 -2.38 -5.52
N ILE A 205 -7.57 -1.98 -4.47
CA ILE A 205 -7.02 -1.20 -3.35
C ILE A 205 -5.86 -1.96 -2.69
N ALA A 206 -6.05 -3.23 -2.35
CA ALA A 206 -5.00 -4.03 -1.73
C ALA A 206 -3.76 -4.14 -2.65
N PHE A 207 -3.91 -4.70 -3.85
CA PHE A 207 -2.75 -5.14 -4.63
C PHE A 207 -2.18 -4.12 -5.61
N GLU A 208 -2.98 -3.18 -6.12
CA GLU A 208 -2.52 -2.17 -7.08
C GLU A 208 -2.25 -0.80 -6.43
N ILE A 209 -2.81 -0.51 -5.24
CA ILE A 209 -2.57 0.75 -4.54
C ILE A 209 -1.68 0.55 -3.30
N VAL A 210 -2.17 -0.20 -2.32
CA VAL A 210 -1.51 -0.33 -1.00
C VAL A 210 -0.20 -1.12 -1.09
N MET A 211 -0.17 -2.21 -1.84
CA MET A 211 1.03 -3.03 -2.01
C MET A 211 2.21 -2.25 -2.62
N PRO A 212 2.08 -1.56 -3.78
CA PRO A 212 3.18 -0.74 -4.32
C PRO A 212 3.69 0.30 -3.33
N HIS A 213 2.78 0.96 -2.59
CA HIS A 213 3.13 1.92 -1.55
C HIS A 213 4.00 1.30 -0.45
N ILE A 214 3.57 0.18 0.12
CA ILE A 214 4.34 -0.56 1.13
C ILE A 214 5.70 -1.00 0.58
N CYS A 215 5.74 -1.53 -0.65
CA CYS A 215 6.98 -1.94 -1.29
C CYS A 215 7.94 -0.77 -1.47
N ASN A 216 7.42 0.40 -1.85
CA ASN A 216 8.21 1.61 -1.99
C ASN A 216 8.74 2.08 -0.63
N LYS A 217 7.92 2.09 0.44
CA LYS A 217 8.36 2.42 1.81
C LYS A 217 9.46 1.49 2.32
N ILE A 218 9.30 0.19 2.12
CA ILE A 218 10.33 -0.78 2.50
C ILE A 218 11.58 -0.59 1.65
N SER A 219 11.45 -0.31 0.35
CA SER A 219 12.60 0.02 -0.48
C SER A 219 13.31 1.28 -0.01
N ALA A 220 12.58 2.31 0.41
CA ALA A 220 13.13 3.53 1.01
C ALA A 220 13.90 3.22 2.31
N LYS A 221 13.31 2.42 3.20
CA LYS A 221 13.97 1.98 4.43
C LYS A 221 15.23 1.14 4.14
N LEU A 222 15.19 0.27 3.13
CA LEU A 222 16.35 -0.50 2.67
C LEU A 222 17.44 0.36 2.00
N ARG A 223 17.07 1.51 1.41
CA ARG A 223 18.05 2.47 0.86
C ARG A 223 18.78 3.21 1.97
N LEU A 224 18.06 3.60 3.03
CA LEU A 224 18.65 4.22 4.22
C LEU A 224 19.49 3.23 5.03
N TYR A 225 18.99 2.01 5.18
CA TYR A 225 19.61 0.93 5.94
C TYR A 225 19.68 -0.33 5.09
N PRO A 226 20.67 -0.46 4.18
CA PRO A 226 20.81 -1.67 3.40
C PRO A 226 21.05 -2.85 4.34
N ILE A 227 20.04 -3.72 4.44
CA ILE A 227 20.12 -4.93 5.24
C ILE A 227 21.03 -5.90 4.49
N TYR A 228 22.29 -5.93 4.92
CA TYR A 228 23.16 -7.06 4.62
C TYR A 228 22.84 -8.13 5.65
N GLN A 229 22.35 -9.30 5.20
CA GLN A 229 22.37 -10.48 6.05
C GLN A 229 23.75 -10.54 6.69
N LYS A 230 23.80 -10.66 8.02
CA LYS A 230 25.02 -10.67 8.84
C LYS A 230 25.91 -11.83 8.40
N HIS A 231 26.58 -11.66 7.27
CA HIS A 231 27.57 -12.58 6.75
C HIS A 231 28.81 -12.27 7.57
N ASN A 232 29.15 -13.18 8.46
CA ASN A 232 30.38 -13.08 9.22
C ASN A 232 31.55 -13.31 8.25
N TYR A 233 32.03 -12.22 7.67
CA TYR A 233 33.28 -12.22 6.94
C TYR A 233 34.43 -12.36 7.94
N SER A 234 35.41 -13.22 7.64
CA SER A 234 36.52 -13.49 8.56
C SER A 234 37.46 -12.29 8.73
N ASN A 235 37.66 -11.50 7.67
CA ASN A 235 38.68 -10.45 7.60
C ASN A 235 38.10 -9.07 7.21
N LEU A 236 36.77 -8.96 7.16
CA LEU A 236 36.05 -7.78 6.72
C LEU A 236 34.94 -7.43 7.73
N GLU A 237 35.05 -6.31 8.40
CA GLU A 237 33.98 -5.83 9.28
C GLU A 237 33.08 -4.87 8.51
N ILE A 238 31.77 -5.12 8.49
CA ILE A 238 30.80 -4.22 7.87
C ILE A 238 29.91 -3.63 8.96
N THR A 239 30.02 -2.33 9.19
CA THR A 239 29.22 -1.58 10.15
C THR A 239 28.26 -0.64 9.43
N GLN A 240 27.12 -0.36 10.06
CA GLN A 240 26.13 0.57 9.49
C GLN A 240 26.48 2.02 9.83
N ALA A 241 26.99 2.27 11.03
CA ALA A 241 27.51 3.57 11.43
C ALA A 241 28.76 3.34 12.30
N ASP A 242 29.79 4.14 12.06
CA ASP A 242 30.94 4.23 12.95
C ASP A 242 31.42 5.69 12.95
N TYR A 243 31.42 6.32 14.12
CA TYR A 243 31.78 7.72 14.31
C TYR A 243 33.28 7.91 14.60
N LYS A 244 34.07 6.83 14.56
CA LYS A 244 35.53 6.91 14.73
C LYS A 244 36.18 7.57 13.50
N GLY A 245 37.09 8.51 13.73
CA GLY A 245 37.67 9.39 12.69
C GLY A 245 38.55 8.71 11.63
N GLU A 246 38.69 7.39 11.61
CA GLU A 246 39.73 6.67 10.84
C GLU A 246 39.28 6.18 9.45
N TYR A 247 38.09 6.56 8.98
CA TYR A 247 37.55 6.10 7.70
C TYR A 247 37.76 7.09 6.55
N ILE A 248 38.12 6.58 5.37
CA ILE A 248 38.20 7.35 4.13
C ILE A 248 36.85 7.25 3.41
N SER A 249 36.21 8.39 3.13
CA SER A 249 34.91 8.43 2.45
C SER A 249 35.06 8.22 0.94
N VAL A 250 34.14 7.45 0.38
CA VAL A 250 34.10 7.12 -1.05
C VAL A 250 32.91 7.82 -1.68
N ALA A 251 33.19 8.95 -2.34
CA ALA A 251 32.17 9.74 -3.03
C ALA A 251 31.89 9.24 -4.46
N SER A 252 30.66 9.50 -4.90
CA SER A 252 30.17 9.26 -6.26
C SER A 252 29.99 10.57 -7.04
N SER A 253 29.72 10.45 -8.33
CA SER A 253 29.34 11.57 -9.20
C SER A 253 27.87 11.98 -9.08
N TYR A 254 27.08 11.32 -8.21
CA TYR A 254 25.67 11.63 -8.01
C TYR A 254 25.48 12.87 -7.14
N SER A 255 24.36 13.57 -7.33
CA SER A 255 24.00 14.72 -6.49
C SER A 255 23.71 14.26 -5.06
N LYS A 256 23.95 15.14 -4.08
CA LYS A 256 23.61 14.88 -2.66
C LYS A 256 22.12 14.55 -2.47
N GLU A 257 21.27 15.21 -3.27
CA GLU A 257 19.81 15.04 -3.25
C GLU A 257 19.32 13.75 -3.91
N ASP A 258 20.16 13.05 -4.68
CA ASP A 258 19.73 11.85 -5.39
C ASP A 258 19.52 10.68 -4.41
N GLU A 259 18.32 10.11 -4.39
CA GLU A 259 18.11 8.82 -3.73
C GLU A 259 18.80 7.70 -4.53
N LEU A 260 19.67 6.94 -3.87
CA LEU A 260 20.42 5.85 -4.50
C LEU A 260 19.88 4.50 -4.05
N SER A 261 19.84 3.55 -5.00
CA SER A 261 19.50 2.15 -4.76
C SER A 261 20.67 1.25 -5.10
N LEU A 262 20.60 -0.01 -4.64
CA LEU A 262 21.71 -0.95 -4.71
C LEU A 262 21.34 -2.23 -5.48
N TYR A 263 22.22 -2.67 -6.34
CA TYR A 263 22.20 -4.05 -6.85
C TYR A 263 22.88 -4.98 -5.84
N HIS A 264 22.09 -5.66 -5.00
CA HIS A 264 22.63 -6.41 -3.86
C HIS A 264 23.50 -7.61 -4.26
N ARG A 265 23.16 -8.36 -5.32
CA ARG A 265 23.93 -9.52 -5.78
C ARG A 265 25.33 -9.17 -6.25
N PRO A 266 25.53 -8.28 -7.24
CA PRO A 266 26.89 -7.91 -7.66
C PRO A 266 27.67 -7.23 -6.52
N PHE A 267 26.99 -6.47 -5.65
CA PHE A 267 27.61 -5.88 -4.47
C PHE A 267 28.15 -6.94 -3.50
N GLN A 268 27.34 -7.93 -3.12
CA GLN A 268 27.76 -9.05 -2.26
C GLN A 268 28.88 -9.88 -2.88
N LEU A 269 28.81 -10.16 -4.19
CA LEU A 269 29.88 -10.86 -4.90
C LEU A 269 31.21 -10.09 -4.81
N THR A 270 31.16 -8.77 -4.94
CA THR A 270 32.34 -7.92 -4.87
C THR A 270 32.91 -7.88 -3.45
N LEU A 271 32.06 -7.83 -2.41
CA LEU A 271 32.48 -7.96 -1.01
C LEU A 271 33.13 -9.32 -0.72
N ASN A 272 32.57 -10.41 -1.25
CA ASN A 272 33.15 -11.75 -1.10
C ASN A 272 34.56 -11.83 -1.71
N LEU A 273 34.75 -11.22 -2.88
CA LEU A 273 36.07 -11.12 -3.53
C LEU A 273 37.07 -10.29 -2.71
N ILE A 274 36.61 -9.18 -2.12
CA ILE A 274 37.43 -8.36 -1.21
C ILE A 274 37.85 -9.18 0.02
N ASN A 275 36.91 -9.86 0.68
CA ASN A 275 37.22 -10.69 1.85
C ASN A 275 38.20 -11.83 1.49
N TYR A 276 38.06 -12.46 0.33
CA TYR A 276 38.99 -13.47 -0.16
C TYR A 276 40.42 -12.92 -0.34
N GLN A 277 40.57 -11.73 -0.92
CA GLN A 277 41.88 -11.08 -1.06
C GLN A 277 42.50 -10.68 0.27
N LEU A 278 41.69 -10.18 1.20
CA LEU A 278 42.13 -9.82 2.55
C LEU A 278 42.57 -11.06 3.33
N LYS A 279 41.84 -12.18 3.19
CA LYS A 279 42.23 -13.47 3.76
C LYS A 279 43.56 -13.98 3.20
N LYS A 280 43.78 -13.89 1.88
CA LYS A 280 45.06 -14.28 1.27
C LYS A 280 46.24 -13.46 1.78
N LYS A 281 46.00 -12.21 2.18
CA LYS A 281 47.01 -11.28 2.69
C LYS A 281 47.10 -11.21 4.22
N ASN A 282 46.23 -11.89 4.96
CA ASN A 282 46.05 -11.74 6.42
C ASN A 282 45.85 -10.29 6.88
N HIS A 283 45.14 -9.49 6.10
CA HIS A 283 44.80 -8.11 6.46
C HIS A 283 43.36 -8.01 6.96
N PHE A 284 43.10 -7.04 7.83
CA PHE A 284 41.77 -6.70 8.34
C PHE A 284 41.35 -5.33 7.83
N ALA A 285 40.11 -5.23 7.35
CA ALA A 285 39.52 -4.00 6.87
C ALA A 285 38.10 -3.82 7.40
N SER A 286 37.66 -2.56 7.50
CA SER A 286 36.28 -2.24 7.85
C SER A 286 35.61 -1.33 6.83
N PHE A 287 34.31 -1.52 6.65
CA PHE A 287 33.42 -0.80 5.74
C PHE A 287 32.24 -0.22 6.52
N VAL A 288 31.93 1.06 6.27
CA VAL A 288 30.76 1.75 6.80
C VAL A 288 29.87 2.14 5.62
N ILE A 289 28.62 1.67 5.58
CA ILE A 289 27.72 1.90 4.43
C ILE A 289 26.57 2.89 4.77
N GLY A 290 26.35 3.21 6.04
CA GLY A 290 25.26 4.11 6.48
C GLY A 290 25.69 5.55 6.81
N ASP A 291 24.81 6.22 7.55
CA ASP A 291 24.74 7.67 7.76
C ASP A 291 26.08 8.29 8.21
N ASN A 292 26.63 9.15 7.35
CA ASN A 292 27.94 9.80 7.51
C ASN A 292 27.76 11.31 7.69
N ARG A 293 26.78 11.72 8.51
CA ARG A 293 26.41 13.15 8.76
C ARG A 293 27.60 14.08 8.98
N THR A 294 28.68 13.58 9.57
CA THR A 294 29.86 14.39 9.92
C THR A 294 30.77 14.72 8.75
N LYS A 295 30.66 14.03 7.59
CA LYS A 295 31.55 14.21 6.42
C LYS A 295 30.84 14.69 5.14
N GLU A 296 29.52 14.83 5.16
CA GLU A 296 28.76 15.30 3.99
C GLU A 296 29.08 16.76 3.61
N THR A 297 29.57 17.58 4.55
CA THR A 297 29.86 19.01 4.34
C THR A 297 31.06 19.26 3.42
N GLU A 298 32.05 18.38 3.36
CA GLU A 298 33.31 18.60 2.62
C GLU A 298 33.36 17.98 1.21
N SER A 299 32.38 17.13 0.85
CA SER A 299 32.38 16.41 -0.43
C SER A 299 31.53 17.10 -1.52
N THR A 300 32.02 17.10 -2.76
CA THR A 300 31.31 17.66 -3.93
C THR A 300 30.20 16.76 -4.47
N GLY A 301 30.19 15.47 -4.11
CA GLY A 301 29.20 14.48 -4.53
C GLY A 301 28.76 13.56 -3.39
N LYS A 302 27.70 12.77 -3.61
CA LYS A 302 27.10 11.92 -2.56
C LYS A 302 28.07 10.84 -2.08
N ILE A 303 28.28 10.77 -0.76
CA ILE A 303 29.07 9.71 -0.10
C ILE A 303 28.28 8.41 -0.17
N LEU A 304 28.90 7.36 -0.73
CA LEU A 304 28.26 6.04 -0.86
C LEU A 304 28.53 5.12 0.33
N PHE A 305 29.79 5.12 0.77
CA PHE A 305 30.30 4.32 1.88
C PHE A 305 31.68 4.86 2.28
N SER A 306 32.19 4.44 3.44
CA SER A 306 33.55 4.73 3.88
C SER A 306 34.32 3.46 4.19
N VAL A 307 35.63 3.49 4.00
CA VAL A 307 36.49 2.30 4.12
C VAL A 307 37.71 2.61 4.97
N LYS A 308 38.15 1.61 5.73
CA LYS A 308 39.38 1.65 6.54
C LYS A 308 40.28 0.49 6.13
N ASN A 309 41.59 0.75 6.09
CA ASN A 309 42.63 -0.21 5.69
C ASN A 309 42.50 -0.77 4.26
N ILE A 310 41.75 -0.10 3.38
CA ILE A 310 41.70 -0.40 1.93
C ILE A 310 41.90 0.89 1.15
N LYS A 311 42.71 0.83 0.09
CA LYS A 311 42.92 1.97 -0.81
C LYS A 311 41.63 2.28 -1.59
N PRO A 312 41.07 3.50 -1.50
CA PRO A 312 39.81 3.88 -2.14
C PRO A 312 39.83 3.76 -3.67
N ASP A 313 41.01 3.86 -4.30
CA ASP A 313 41.18 3.75 -5.76
C ASP A 313 41.32 2.32 -6.29
N SER A 314 41.21 1.31 -5.41
CA SER A 314 41.29 -0.09 -5.82
C SER A 314 40.19 -0.45 -6.83
N LEU A 315 40.51 -1.34 -7.77
CA LEU A 315 39.57 -1.81 -8.80
C LEU A 315 38.26 -2.34 -8.20
N LEU A 316 38.35 -3.08 -7.08
CA LEU A 316 37.19 -3.64 -6.38
C LEU A 316 36.29 -2.55 -5.79
N ILE A 317 36.85 -1.46 -5.27
CA ILE A 317 36.05 -0.32 -4.79
C ILE A 317 35.39 0.42 -5.97
N LYS A 318 36.05 0.54 -7.12
CA LYS A 318 35.43 1.09 -8.34
C LYS A 318 34.25 0.23 -8.81
N ILE A 319 34.35 -1.10 -8.74
CA ILE A 319 33.25 -2.02 -9.05
C ILE A 319 32.10 -1.87 -8.02
N LEU A 320 32.42 -1.71 -6.73
CA LEU A 320 31.41 -1.43 -5.70
C LEU A 320 30.65 -0.13 -6.00
N LYS A 321 31.32 0.95 -6.44
CA LYS A 321 30.66 2.20 -6.83
C LYS A 321 29.62 1.98 -7.93
N GLN A 322 29.92 1.14 -8.93
CA GLN A 322 29.02 0.85 -10.06
C GLN A 322 27.79 0.02 -9.66
N CYS A 323 27.78 -0.58 -8.46
CA CYS A 323 26.62 -1.30 -7.97
C CYS A 323 25.50 -0.37 -7.50
N PHE A 324 25.81 0.90 -7.24
CA PHE A 324 24.83 1.94 -6.91
C PHE A 324 24.26 2.55 -8.18
N TYR A 325 22.96 2.81 -8.18
CA TYR A 325 22.27 3.48 -9.26
C TYR A 325 21.25 4.47 -8.70
N ARG A 326 20.90 5.49 -9.50
CA ARG A 326 19.85 6.44 -9.15
C ARG A 326 18.54 5.70 -9.02
N ALA A 327 17.91 5.79 -7.84
CA ALA A 327 16.63 5.16 -7.61
C ALA A 327 15.61 5.69 -8.63
N PRO A 328 14.73 4.84 -9.17
CA PRO A 328 13.67 5.32 -10.03
C PRO A 328 12.81 6.29 -9.21
N ILE A 329 12.77 7.56 -9.62
CA ILE A 329 11.78 8.52 -9.13
C ILE A 329 10.43 7.97 -9.57
N LYS A 330 9.76 7.21 -8.71
CA LYS A 330 8.37 6.82 -8.94
C LYS A 330 7.49 8.01 -8.60
N GLY A 331 7.53 9.01 -9.48
CA GLY A 331 6.48 10.00 -9.60
C GLY A 331 5.27 9.32 -10.21
N GLY A 332 4.21 9.16 -9.42
CA GLY A 332 2.93 8.65 -9.88
C GLY A 332 2.61 7.29 -9.29
N ASP A 333 2.04 7.30 -8.10
CA ASP A 333 1.06 6.34 -7.61
C ASP A 333 0.33 7.09 -6.48
N PHE A 334 -1.00 7.05 -6.48
CA PHE A 334 -1.89 7.85 -5.61
C PHE A 334 -1.25 8.13 -4.23
N SER A 335 -1.10 9.41 -3.86
CA SER A 335 -0.65 9.74 -2.50
C SER A 335 -1.57 9.02 -1.51
N VAL A 336 -1.03 8.61 -0.36
CA VAL A 336 -1.83 7.91 0.66
C VAL A 336 -3.08 8.72 0.99
N SER A 337 -2.94 10.04 1.08
CA SER A 337 -4.05 10.99 1.20
C SER A 337 -5.11 10.87 0.10
N LEU A 338 -4.71 10.77 -1.17
CA LEU A 338 -5.63 10.58 -2.30
C LEU A 338 -6.32 9.22 -2.27
N THR A 339 -5.61 8.19 -1.82
CA THR A 339 -6.16 6.85 -1.63
C THR A 339 -7.17 6.86 -0.49
N MET A 340 -6.84 7.48 0.63
CA MET A 340 -7.70 7.61 1.80
C MET A 340 -8.96 8.39 1.49
N GLN A 341 -8.84 9.57 0.87
CA GLN A 341 -9.97 10.38 0.41
C GLN A 341 -10.91 9.59 -0.49
N ALA A 342 -10.36 8.71 -1.32
CA ALA A 342 -11.16 7.95 -2.25
C ALA A 342 -11.80 6.71 -1.60
N ILE A 343 -11.16 6.11 -0.57
CA ILE A 343 -11.79 5.06 0.25
C ILE A 343 -12.90 5.63 1.16
N THR A 344 -12.79 6.89 1.58
CA THR A 344 -13.76 7.56 2.45
C THR A 344 -14.81 8.38 1.71
N ALA A 345 -14.69 8.50 0.38
CA ALA A 345 -15.53 9.37 -0.46
C ALA A 345 -17.03 9.09 -0.30
N ASP A 346 -17.45 7.83 -0.39
CA ASP A 346 -18.85 7.44 -0.21
C ASP A 346 -19.36 7.86 1.18
N THR A 347 -18.56 7.68 2.23
CA THR A 347 -18.95 8.06 3.61
C THR A 347 -19.16 9.57 3.73
N TYR A 348 -18.25 10.39 3.17
CA TYR A 348 -18.40 11.84 3.14
C TYR A 348 -19.59 12.31 2.29
N MET A 349 -19.84 11.66 1.16
CA MET A 349 -20.96 12.00 0.28
C MET A 349 -22.29 11.81 1.01
N TYR A 350 -22.53 10.64 1.60
CA TYR A 350 -23.77 10.38 2.33
C TYR A 350 -23.92 11.27 3.56
N LEU A 351 -22.81 11.61 4.23
CA LEU A 351 -22.82 12.56 5.33
C LEU A 351 -23.21 13.98 4.88
N ARG A 352 -22.67 14.44 3.74
CA ARG A 352 -23.00 15.74 3.14
C ARG A 352 -24.48 15.78 2.76
N ASP A 353 -24.93 14.76 2.04
CA ASP A 353 -26.29 14.62 1.52
C ASP A 353 -27.31 14.32 2.64
N SER A 354 -26.82 14.09 3.87
CA SER A 354 -27.62 13.88 5.08
C SER A 354 -28.53 12.64 5.00
N ASP A 355 -28.09 11.62 4.27
CA ASP A 355 -28.76 10.31 4.17
C ASP A 355 -28.22 9.37 5.26
N LEU A 356 -29.00 9.22 6.33
CA LEU A 356 -28.60 8.43 7.50
C LEU A 356 -28.44 6.94 7.21
N ILE A 357 -29.31 6.35 6.38
CA ILE A 357 -29.31 4.90 6.13
C ILE A 357 -28.10 4.54 5.27
N SER A 358 -27.85 5.31 4.21
CA SER A 358 -26.69 5.10 3.36
C SER A 358 -25.39 5.40 4.10
N PHE A 359 -25.38 6.38 5.00
CA PHE A 359 -24.23 6.68 5.86
C PHE A 359 -23.88 5.52 6.82
N ASP A 360 -24.87 4.91 7.49
CA ASP A 360 -24.64 3.76 8.38
C ASP A 360 -24.00 2.58 7.62
N ASN A 361 -24.54 2.26 6.44
CA ASN A 361 -23.97 1.22 5.60
C ASN A 361 -22.54 1.56 5.15
N ALA A 362 -22.28 2.83 4.79
CA ALA A 362 -20.99 3.28 4.33
C ALA A 362 -19.92 3.27 5.43
N ILE A 363 -20.20 3.78 6.62
CA ILE A 363 -19.24 3.78 7.73
C ILE A 363 -18.93 2.35 8.20
N SER A 364 -19.95 1.48 8.24
CA SER A 364 -19.79 0.06 8.55
C SER A 364 -18.91 -0.66 7.52
N ALA A 365 -19.15 -0.40 6.23
CA ALA A 365 -18.34 -0.95 5.15
C ALA A 365 -16.90 -0.41 5.18
N LEU A 366 -16.69 0.87 5.46
CA LEU A 366 -15.38 1.51 5.58
C LEU A 366 -14.54 0.80 6.65
N ILE A 367 -15.07 0.67 7.87
CA ILE A 367 -14.38 0.02 8.99
C ILE A 367 -14.06 -1.44 8.67
N ASN A 368 -15.03 -2.20 8.13
CA ASN A 368 -14.83 -3.59 7.79
C ASN A 368 -13.79 -3.77 6.67
N ASN A 369 -13.78 -2.90 5.66
CA ASN A 369 -12.81 -2.95 4.58
C ASN A 369 -11.40 -2.62 5.08
N PHE A 370 -11.28 -1.62 5.97
CA PHE A 370 -10.02 -1.27 6.59
C PHE A 370 -9.47 -2.39 7.50
N ASN A 371 -10.31 -3.03 8.30
CA ASN A 371 -9.92 -4.18 9.12
C ASN A 371 -9.40 -5.35 8.27
N ASN A 372 -10.09 -5.65 7.16
CA ASN A 372 -9.65 -6.67 6.21
C ASN A 372 -8.30 -6.34 5.57
N LEU A 373 -8.03 -5.07 5.29
CA LEU A 373 -6.71 -4.62 4.83
C LEU A 373 -5.66 -4.81 5.91
N CYS A 374 -5.94 -4.42 7.15
CA CYS A 374 -5.01 -4.61 8.27
C CYS A 374 -4.70 -6.08 8.50
N ASP A 375 -5.70 -6.96 8.39
CA ASP A 375 -5.53 -8.41 8.51
C ASP A 375 -4.75 -9.00 7.35
N LEU A 376 -4.92 -8.50 6.12
CA LEU A 376 -4.17 -8.95 4.94
C LEU A 376 -2.67 -8.63 5.05
N TYR A 377 -2.33 -7.48 5.63
CA TYR A 377 -0.96 -6.98 5.77
C TYR A 377 -0.29 -7.33 7.10
N PHE A 378 -0.99 -8.08 7.95
CA PHE A 378 -0.44 -8.68 9.15
C PHE A 378 0.58 -9.77 8.82
N PHE A 379 1.67 -9.81 9.57
CA PHE A 379 2.68 -10.88 9.47
C PHE A 379 3.41 -11.06 10.80
N GLN A 380 3.97 -12.26 10.99
CA GLN A 380 4.83 -12.57 12.14
C GLN A 380 6.30 -12.65 11.68
N ASP A 381 7.19 -12.07 12.49
CA ASP A 381 8.64 -12.08 12.28
C ASP A 381 9.34 -12.40 13.59
N ASP A 382 10.10 -13.51 13.65
CA ASP A 382 10.80 -13.98 14.85
C ASP A 382 9.93 -13.92 16.13
N ASN A 383 8.72 -14.49 16.03
CA ASN A 383 7.65 -14.48 17.04
C ASN A 383 7.03 -13.12 17.38
N THR A 384 7.49 -12.02 16.80
CA THR A 384 6.88 -10.69 16.95
C THR A 384 5.79 -10.43 15.91
N ASN A 385 4.65 -9.92 16.38
CA ASN A 385 3.51 -9.57 15.53
C ASN A 385 3.71 -8.17 14.92
N ASN A 386 3.63 -8.07 13.59
CA ASN A 386 3.89 -6.85 12.85
C ASN A 386 2.83 -6.60 11.77
N ASN A 387 2.68 -5.34 11.36
CA ASN A 387 1.81 -4.94 10.25
C ASN A 387 2.54 -4.00 9.29
N PHE A 388 2.51 -4.32 8.00
CA PHE A 388 3.13 -3.48 6.98
C PHE A 388 2.51 -2.08 6.87
N LEU A 389 1.25 -1.90 7.28
CA LEU A 389 0.55 -0.61 7.23
C LEU A 389 1.05 0.41 8.26
N LEU A 390 1.82 -0.05 9.26
CA LEU A 390 2.43 0.80 10.29
C LEU A 390 3.80 1.37 9.88
N ILE A 391 4.33 0.99 8.71
CA ILE A 391 5.69 1.38 8.32
C ILE A 391 5.78 2.89 8.03
N THR A 392 6.75 3.52 8.68
CA THR A 392 7.21 4.89 8.44
C THR A 392 8.69 4.87 8.06
N THR A 393 9.10 5.84 7.25
CA THR A 393 10.49 6.01 6.78
C THR A 393 11.15 7.20 7.44
N GLU A 394 10.41 8.27 7.69
CA GLU A 394 10.88 9.45 8.41
C GLU A 394 10.27 9.54 9.81
N LEU A 395 10.92 10.31 10.70
CA LEU A 395 10.51 10.50 12.08
C LEU A 395 9.11 11.16 12.21
N PHE A 396 8.74 12.03 11.26
CA PHE A 396 7.46 12.76 11.28
C PHE A 396 6.45 12.24 10.25
N GLU A 397 6.79 11.18 9.52
CA GLU A 397 5.89 10.60 8.54
C GLU A 397 4.77 9.84 9.23
N ARG A 398 3.52 10.06 8.80
CA ARG A 398 2.36 9.32 9.28
C ARG A 398 2.29 7.94 8.61
N SER A 399 1.88 6.92 9.37
CA SER A 399 1.63 5.59 8.82
C SER A 399 0.29 5.54 8.07
N PHE A 400 0.08 4.52 7.23
CA PHE A 400 -1.19 4.36 6.52
C PHE A 400 -2.37 4.23 7.49
N GLN A 401 -2.18 3.52 8.60
CA GLN A 401 -3.23 3.40 9.62
C GLN A 401 -3.49 4.70 10.37
N TYR A 402 -2.44 5.51 10.59
CA TYR A 402 -2.61 6.82 11.21
C TYR A 402 -3.38 7.78 10.29
N GLU A 403 -3.10 7.76 8.99
CA GLU A 403 -3.89 8.54 8.01
C GLU A 403 -5.37 8.10 7.98
N PHE A 404 -5.64 6.80 8.11
CA PHE A 404 -7.02 6.34 8.25
C PHE A 404 -7.69 6.87 9.53
N SER A 405 -6.96 6.85 10.66
CA SER A 405 -7.45 7.42 11.92
C SER A 405 -7.78 8.91 11.79
N ASP A 406 -6.97 9.67 11.07
CA ASP A 406 -7.18 11.11 10.79
C ASP A 406 -8.45 11.33 9.95
N GLU A 407 -8.73 10.46 8.97
CA GLU A 407 -9.98 10.50 8.22
C GLU A 407 -11.21 10.13 9.08
N VAL A 408 -11.10 9.14 9.96
CA VAL A 408 -12.19 8.80 10.90
C VAL A 408 -12.46 9.98 11.84
N TYR A 409 -11.42 10.69 12.28
CA TYR A 409 -11.55 11.93 13.06
C TYR A 409 -12.31 13.00 12.28
N LYS A 410 -11.92 13.29 11.03
CA LYS A 410 -12.60 14.28 10.18
C LYS A 410 -14.06 13.93 9.91
N ILE A 411 -14.36 12.66 9.61
CA ILE A 411 -15.73 12.18 9.44
C ILE A 411 -16.53 12.38 10.73
N SER A 412 -15.94 12.02 11.88
CA SER A 412 -16.57 12.19 13.19
C SER A 412 -16.85 13.68 13.46
N ASN A 413 -15.90 14.57 13.20
CA ASN A 413 -16.07 16.01 13.37
C ASN A 413 -17.20 16.56 12.50
N ASN A 414 -17.19 16.25 11.20
CA ASN A 414 -18.25 16.68 10.28
C ASN A 414 -19.62 16.07 10.62
N SER A 415 -19.65 14.90 11.26
CA SER A 415 -20.89 14.27 11.72
C SER A 415 -21.48 14.95 12.95
N MET A 416 -20.64 15.55 13.80
CA MET A 416 -21.08 16.33 14.96
C MET A 416 -21.80 17.62 14.52
N ASP A 417 -21.35 18.26 13.44
CA ASP A 417 -22.02 19.43 12.85
C ASP A 417 -23.46 19.12 12.39
N LYS A 418 -23.81 17.84 12.20
CA LYS A 418 -25.13 17.37 11.79
C LYS A 418 -26.07 17.04 12.95
N ILE A 419 -25.67 17.29 14.21
CA ILE A 419 -26.51 17.03 15.40
C ILE A 419 -27.86 17.76 15.35
N ASN A 420 -27.93 18.92 14.69
CA ASN A 420 -29.18 19.66 14.48
C ASN A 420 -30.19 18.89 13.61
N LEU A 421 -29.73 17.99 12.76
CA LEU A 421 -30.57 17.09 11.97
C LEU A 421 -30.82 15.79 12.73
N SER A 422 -29.75 15.11 13.12
CA SER A 422 -29.80 13.85 13.84
C SER A 422 -28.47 13.58 14.55
N GLU A 423 -28.56 13.25 15.83
CA GLU A 423 -27.45 12.80 16.67
C GLU A 423 -26.90 11.43 16.22
N ARG A 424 -27.68 10.65 15.45
CA ARG A 424 -27.28 9.31 15.02
C ARG A 424 -26.04 9.31 14.13
N PHE A 425 -25.80 10.37 13.36
CA PHE A 425 -24.59 10.45 12.53
C PHE A 425 -23.32 10.34 13.37
N PHE A 426 -23.24 11.07 14.47
CA PHE A 426 -22.11 11.01 15.38
C PHE A 426 -22.09 9.72 16.22
N GLU A 427 -23.27 9.24 16.67
CA GLU A 427 -23.36 7.96 17.39
C GLU A 427 -22.76 6.80 16.58
N LEU A 428 -23.02 6.73 15.27
CA LEU A 428 -22.44 5.72 14.38
C LEU A 428 -20.91 5.81 14.30
N CYS A 429 -20.35 7.02 14.32
CA CYS A 429 -18.91 7.24 14.37
C CYS A 429 -18.31 6.78 15.71
N LEU A 430 -18.97 7.01 16.84
CA LEU A 430 -18.50 6.56 18.17
C LEU A 430 -18.23 5.05 18.20
N TRP A 431 -19.11 4.27 17.59
CA TRP A 431 -18.96 2.82 17.51
C TRP A 431 -17.77 2.34 16.68
N SER A 432 -17.08 3.22 15.94
CA SER A 432 -15.97 2.83 15.06
C SER A 432 -14.82 2.15 15.81
N GLY A 433 -14.36 2.69 16.94
CA GLY A 433 -13.26 2.11 17.71
C GLY A 433 -13.56 0.69 18.21
N VAL A 434 -14.76 0.47 18.74
CA VAL A 434 -15.24 -0.85 19.19
C VAL A 434 -15.36 -1.82 18.01
N ARG A 435 -15.95 -1.39 16.89
CA ARG A 435 -16.10 -2.20 15.68
C ARG A 435 -14.74 -2.58 15.08
N ILE A 436 -13.77 -1.67 15.13
CA ILE A 436 -12.39 -1.95 14.72
C ILE A 436 -11.84 -3.09 15.58
N ILE A 437 -11.81 -2.94 16.90
CA ILE A 437 -11.24 -3.97 17.78
C ILE A 437 -11.95 -5.31 17.64
N ASN A 438 -13.28 -5.35 17.64
CA ASN A 438 -14.02 -6.61 17.62
C ASN A 438 -13.83 -7.41 16.33
N ASN A 439 -13.63 -6.72 15.20
CA ASN A 439 -13.52 -7.39 13.91
C ASN A 439 -12.06 -7.71 13.51
N ARG A 440 -11.05 -7.17 14.22
CA ARG A 440 -9.63 -7.46 13.97
C ARG A 440 -9.27 -8.84 14.52
N LYS A 441 -8.68 -9.73 13.70
CA LYS A 441 -8.23 -11.05 14.21
C LYS A 441 -6.97 -10.95 15.06
N HIS A 442 -5.99 -10.17 14.60
CA HIS A 442 -4.76 -9.91 15.32
C HIS A 442 -4.64 -8.42 15.60
N LEU A 443 -4.17 -8.07 16.80
CA LEU A 443 -3.96 -6.69 17.23
C LEU A 443 -2.50 -6.52 17.68
N ILE A 444 -1.91 -5.37 17.38
CA ILE A 444 -0.55 -5.02 17.79
C ILE A 444 -0.63 -3.76 18.68
N SER A 445 0.35 -3.58 19.57
CA SER A 445 0.43 -2.45 20.50
C SER A 445 0.23 -1.09 19.82
N ASN A 446 0.96 -0.83 18.73
CA ASN A 446 0.84 0.42 17.98
C ASN A 446 -0.55 0.61 17.35
N GLU A 447 -1.19 -0.46 16.88
CA GLU A 447 -2.57 -0.38 16.33
C GLU A 447 -3.55 -0.02 17.44
N LEU A 448 -3.41 -0.66 18.60
CA LEU A 448 -4.23 -0.40 19.78
C LEU A 448 -4.10 1.07 20.23
N CYS A 449 -2.89 1.64 20.26
CA CYS A 449 -2.69 3.06 20.55
C CYS A 449 -3.41 3.98 19.55
N ILE A 450 -3.32 3.68 18.24
CA ILE A 450 -4.04 4.46 17.21
C ILE A 450 -5.55 4.38 17.44
N TYR A 451 -6.09 3.20 17.73
CA TYR A 451 -7.53 3.02 17.92
C TYR A 451 -8.05 3.65 19.21
N MET A 452 -7.26 3.62 20.30
CA MET A 452 -7.56 4.39 21.51
C MET A 452 -7.57 5.89 21.22
N GLY A 453 -6.63 6.36 20.39
CA GLY A 453 -6.59 7.73 19.89
C GLY A 453 -7.87 8.15 19.15
N ILE A 454 -8.48 7.26 18.37
CA ILE A 454 -9.79 7.53 17.72
C ILE A 454 -10.85 7.83 18.78
N THR A 455 -11.06 6.93 19.74
CA THR A 455 -12.07 7.10 20.80
C THR A 455 -11.81 8.35 21.65
N ARG A 456 -10.54 8.64 21.95
CA ARG A 456 -10.11 9.86 22.65
C ARG A 456 -10.41 11.13 21.85
N SER A 457 -10.15 11.12 20.55
CA SER A 457 -10.38 12.26 19.67
C SER A 457 -11.87 12.58 19.53
N GLN A 458 -12.73 11.56 19.59
CA GLN A 458 -14.19 11.72 19.57
C GLN A 458 -14.71 12.40 20.83
N TRP A 459 -14.09 12.16 22.00
CA TRP A 459 -14.37 12.93 23.21
C TRP A 459 -14.03 14.40 23.01
N SER A 460 -12.83 14.70 22.49
CA SER A 460 -12.41 16.08 22.21
C SER A 460 -13.39 16.78 21.28
N ILE A 461 -13.80 16.14 20.18
CA ILE A 461 -14.80 16.68 19.24
C ILE A 461 -16.10 17.03 19.98
N LEU A 462 -16.59 16.12 20.82
CA LEU A 462 -17.84 16.30 21.55
C LEU A 462 -17.76 17.51 22.50
N THR A 463 -16.69 17.59 23.29
CA THR A 463 -16.47 18.68 24.26
C THR A 463 -16.19 20.02 23.58
N GLU A 464 -15.43 20.02 22.49
CA GLU A 464 -15.09 21.22 21.73
C GLU A 464 -16.32 21.78 21.01
N TRP A 465 -17.12 20.91 20.39
CA TRP A 465 -18.38 21.31 19.77
C TRP A 465 -19.31 21.96 20.80
N PHE A 466 -19.45 21.37 21.99
CA PHE A 466 -20.29 21.95 23.04
C PHE A 466 -19.78 23.31 23.48
N ARG A 467 -18.47 23.43 23.75
CA ARG A 467 -17.81 24.69 24.14
C ARG A 467 -18.08 25.81 23.12
N ASN A 468 -18.01 25.48 21.83
CA ASN A 468 -18.17 26.47 20.76
C ASN A 468 -19.63 26.85 20.50
N ASN A 469 -20.60 25.99 20.85
CA ASN A 469 -22.02 26.16 20.52
C ASN A 469 -22.94 26.43 21.72
N GLN A 470 -22.40 26.76 22.90
CA GLN A 470 -23.19 26.94 24.13
C GLN A 470 -24.31 27.96 24.00
N SER A 471 -24.05 29.06 23.32
CA SER A 471 -25.01 30.15 23.12
C SER A 471 -26.16 29.78 22.18
N LEU A 472 -26.04 28.68 21.43
CA LEU A 472 -27.00 28.24 20.39
C LEU A 472 -27.84 27.04 20.84
N LEU A 473 -27.71 26.60 22.09
CA LEU A 473 -28.38 25.40 22.61
C LEU A 473 -29.86 25.65 22.93
N ASN A 474 -30.73 25.10 22.08
CA ASN A 474 -32.15 24.92 22.41
C ASN A 474 -32.36 23.62 23.22
N ALA A 475 -33.49 23.50 23.92
CA ALA A 475 -33.81 22.32 24.75
C ALA A 475 -33.73 20.99 23.97
N SER A 476 -34.12 20.99 22.69
CA SER A 476 -34.01 19.83 21.81
C SER A 476 -32.55 19.45 21.52
N LEU A 477 -31.70 20.42 21.16
CA LEU A 477 -30.28 20.20 20.89
C LEU A 477 -29.53 19.75 22.15
N ARG A 478 -29.88 20.32 23.30
CA ARG A 478 -29.36 19.89 24.60
C ARG A 478 -29.73 18.44 24.90
N SER A 479 -30.98 18.04 24.65
CA SER A 479 -31.42 16.65 24.82
C SER A 479 -30.63 15.69 23.91
N ARG A 480 -30.38 16.07 22.65
CA ARG A 480 -29.59 15.27 21.70
C ARG A 480 -28.14 15.14 22.15
N TYR A 481 -27.53 16.24 22.57
CA TYR A 481 -26.18 16.24 23.13
C TYR A 481 -26.05 15.32 24.35
N ASN A 482 -26.99 15.41 25.29
CA ASN A 482 -27.02 14.53 26.47
C ASN A 482 -27.18 13.05 26.09
N ARG A 483 -27.88 12.75 24.98
CA ARG A 483 -27.95 11.39 24.46
C ARG A 483 -26.60 10.91 23.93
N ILE A 484 -25.88 11.75 23.19
CA ILE A 484 -24.54 11.43 22.71
C ILE A 484 -23.58 11.17 23.89
N LEU A 485 -23.64 11.98 24.95
CA LEU A 485 -22.85 11.74 26.17
C LEU A 485 -23.10 10.35 26.76
N ARG A 486 -24.37 9.95 26.90
CA ARG A 486 -24.74 8.60 27.38
C ARG A 486 -24.26 7.50 26.43
N THR A 487 -24.39 7.72 25.12
CA THR A 487 -23.89 6.80 24.11
C THR A 487 -22.36 6.67 24.19
N TYR A 488 -21.63 7.75 24.44
CA TYR A 488 -20.18 7.73 24.62
C TYR A 488 -19.78 6.84 25.81
N ILE A 489 -20.45 6.99 26.96
CA ILE A 489 -20.22 6.12 28.13
C ILE A 489 -20.42 4.65 27.73
N THR A 490 -21.54 4.35 27.08
CA THR A 490 -21.88 2.97 26.66
C THR A 490 -20.82 2.39 25.71
N VAL A 491 -20.39 3.17 24.72
CA VAL A 491 -19.35 2.77 23.76
C VAL A 491 -18.02 2.54 24.46
N TRP A 492 -17.66 3.42 25.39
CA TRP A 492 -16.43 3.31 26.15
C TRP A 492 -16.44 2.07 27.05
N GLU A 493 -17.54 1.76 27.73
CA GLU A 493 -17.68 0.53 28.52
C GLU A 493 -17.55 -0.71 27.65
N GLN A 494 -18.25 -0.74 26.51
CA GLN A 494 -18.15 -1.85 25.56
C GLN A 494 -16.72 -2.01 25.03
N TYR A 495 -16.00 -0.91 24.83
CA TYR A 495 -14.62 -0.90 24.39
C TYR A 495 -13.71 -1.56 25.43
N GLN A 496 -13.89 -1.24 26.71
CA GLN A 496 -13.18 -1.88 27.81
C GLN A 496 -13.48 -3.37 27.91
N GLU A 497 -14.76 -3.74 27.88
CA GLU A 497 -15.20 -5.14 27.97
C GLU A 497 -14.64 -5.97 26.80
N SER A 498 -14.65 -5.40 25.60
CA SER A 498 -14.11 -6.05 24.41
C SER A 498 -12.60 -6.33 24.55
N ILE A 499 -11.84 -5.40 25.13
CA ILE A 499 -10.40 -5.57 25.34
C ILE A 499 -10.13 -6.52 26.50
N SER A 500 -10.86 -6.42 27.61
CA SER A 500 -10.70 -7.31 28.75
C SER A 500 -11.00 -8.75 28.37
N PHE A 501 -12.12 -9.00 27.67
CA PHE A 501 -12.49 -10.32 27.18
C PHE A 501 -11.42 -10.91 26.26
N ARG A 502 -10.81 -10.10 25.39
CA ARG A 502 -9.84 -10.58 24.41
C ARG A 502 -8.44 -10.79 24.97
N PHE A 503 -8.02 -10.01 25.96
CA PHE A 503 -6.60 -9.95 26.35
C PHE A 503 -6.32 -10.26 27.82
N CYS A 504 -7.25 -10.00 28.75
CA CYS A 504 -7.02 -10.08 30.20
C CYS A 504 -6.51 -11.45 30.68
N ASN A 505 -7.00 -12.54 30.09
CA ASN A 505 -6.66 -13.92 30.48
C ASN A 505 -5.92 -14.70 29.38
N THR A 506 -5.24 -14.01 28.47
CA THR A 506 -4.56 -14.64 27.33
C THR A 506 -3.05 -14.40 27.38
N GLU A 507 -2.28 -15.10 26.54
CA GLU A 507 -0.83 -14.90 26.36
C GLU A 507 -0.45 -13.46 25.93
N ASN A 508 -1.42 -12.58 25.63
CA ASN A 508 -1.22 -11.17 25.30
C ASN A 508 -1.56 -10.23 26.48
N SER A 509 -1.18 -10.59 27.72
CA SER A 509 -1.35 -9.73 28.90
C SER A 509 -0.74 -8.33 28.72
N ASP A 510 0.34 -8.24 27.96
CA ASP A 510 1.06 -6.99 27.70
C ASP A 510 0.21 -5.96 26.95
N LEU A 511 -0.69 -6.41 26.06
CA LEU A 511 -1.62 -5.51 25.35
C LEU A 511 -2.71 -4.99 26.28
N PHE A 512 -3.16 -5.82 27.22
CA PHE A 512 -4.10 -5.41 28.24
C PHE A 512 -3.47 -4.39 29.20
N GLU A 513 -2.23 -4.64 29.66
CA GLU A 513 -1.49 -3.69 30.50
C GLU A 513 -1.25 -2.36 29.77
N LEU A 514 -0.84 -2.41 28.50
CA LEU A 514 -0.69 -1.21 27.68
C LEU A 514 -2.00 -0.42 27.58
N PHE A 515 -3.12 -1.10 27.33
CA PHE A 515 -4.44 -0.48 27.30
C PHE A 515 -4.75 0.24 28.62
N CYS A 516 -4.61 -0.45 29.75
CA CYS A 516 -4.88 0.12 31.07
C CYS A 516 -4.00 1.35 31.33
N LYS A 517 -2.70 1.25 31.05
CA LYS A 517 -1.74 2.34 31.23
C LYS A 517 -2.08 3.55 30.37
N THR A 518 -2.40 3.35 29.09
CA THR A 518 -2.73 4.47 28.20
C THR A 518 -4.06 5.12 28.58
N GLN A 519 -5.09 4.34 28.93
CA GLN A 519 -6.36 4.91 29.41
C GLN A 519 -6.17 5.72 30.70
N LEU A 520 -5.37 5.23 31.64
CA LEU A 520 -5.06 5.97 32.87
C LEU A 520 -4.37 7.32 32.60
N GLN A 521 -3.55 7.41 31.54
CA GLN A 521 -2.93 8.66 31.12
C GLN A 521 -3.91 9.62 30.44
N GLU A 522 -4.87 9.09 29.66
CA GLU A 522 -5.83 9.89 28.88
C GLU A 522 -7.04 10.36 29.70
N LEU A 523 -7.54 9.55 30.63
CA LEU A 523 -8.74 9.84 31.41
C LEU A 523 -8.69 11.17 32.19
N PRO A 524 -7.59 11.55 32.88
CA PRO A 524 -7.47 12.86 33.50
C PRO A 524 -7.59 14.01 32.49
N SER A 525 -7.05 13.83 31.27
CA SER A 525 -7.18 14.83 30.22
C SER A 525 -8.61 14.98 29.71
N MET A 526 -9.41 13.90 29.72
CA MET A 526 -10.84 13.97 29.39
C MET A 526 -11.62 14.82 30.40
N ILE A 527 -11.27 14.76 31.70
CA ILE A 527 -11.85 15.65 32.72
C ILE A 527 -11.45 17.10 32.46
N ILE A 528 -10.18 17.36 32.12
CA ILE A 528 -9.73 18.72 31.80
C ILE A 528 -10.53 19.27 30.62
N ASP A 529 -10.71 18.50 29.56
CA ASP A 529 -11.54 18.89 28.40
C ASP A 529 -13.00 19.16 28.82
N ALA A 530 -13.56 18.34 29.70
CA ALA A 530 -14.92 18.53 30.23
C ALA A 530 -15.06 19.79 31.07
N THR A 531 -14.10 20.09 31.95
CA THR A 531 -14.16 21.29 32.81
C THR A 531 -14.08 22.58 32.00
N GLN A 532 -13.38 22.58 30.86
CA GLN A 532 -13.37 23.71 29.92
C GLN A 532 -14.75 24.01 29.34
N THR A 533 -15.64 23.02 29.28
CA THR A 533 -17.03 23.23 28.86
C THR A 533 -17.88 23.94 29.92
N ARG A 534 -17.46 24.00 31.19
CA ARG A 534 -18.26 24.57 32.30
C ARG A 534 -19.68 23.98 32.41
N ASP A 535 -19.90 22.78 31.85
CA ASP A 535 -21.19 22.11 31.85
C ASP A 535 -21.21 20.98 32.88
N PRO A 536 -22.09 21.04 33.90
CA PRO A 536 -22.16 20.02 34.94
C PRO A 536 -22.32 18.61 34.36
N SER A 537 -23.23 18.41 33.39
CA SER A 537 -23.47 17.06 32.84
C SER A 537 -22.27 16.48 32.08
N THR A 538 -21.50 17.32 31.39
CA THR A 538 -20.30 16.87 30.67
C THR A 538 -19.18 16.54 31.67
N ILE A 539 -19.03 17.33 32.73
CA ILE A 539 -18.07 17.09 33.81
C ILE A 539 -18.43 15.81 34.58
N ASP A 540 -19.68 15.65 34.98
CA ASP A 540 -20.19 14.47 35.68
C ASP A 540 -19.93 13.20 34.85
N THR A 541 -20.17 13.28 33.53
CA THR A 541 -19.87 12.18 32.60
C THR A 541 -18.39 11.82 32.60
N ALA A 542 -17.49 12.81 32.55
CA ALA A 542 -16.05 12.56 32.55
C ALA A 542 -15.57 11.91 33.86
N VAL A 543 -16.12 12.35 35.00
CA VAL A 543 -15.83 11.77 36.31
C VAL A 543 -16.38 10.34 36.42
N ASP A 544 -17.58 10.09 35.90
CA ASP A 544 -18.18 8.76 35.85
C ASP A 544 -17.33 7.77 35.04
N LEU A 545 -16.77 8.19 33.90
CA LEU A 545 -15.84 7.36 33.11
C LEU A 545 -14.61 6.90 33.91
N ILE A 546 -14.01 7.79 34.73
CA ILE A 546 -12.86 7.42 35.57
C ILE A 546 -13.27 6.43 36.67
N ASN A 547 -14.37 6.71 37.35
CA ASN A 547 -14.85 5.85 38.43
C ASN A 547 -15.19 4.44 37.91
N ARG A 548 -15.84 4.37 36.74
CA ARG A 548 -16.14 3.11 36.05
C ARG A 548 -14.87 2.39 35.61
N TRP A 549 -13.86 3.12 35.11
CA TRP A 549 -12.57 2.55 34.73
C TRP A 549 -11.89 1.88 35.92
N GLN A 550 -11.83 2.58 37.06
CA GLN A 550 -11.22 2.04 38.27
C GLN A 550 -11.93 0.76 38.72
N HIS A 551 -13.26 0.77 38.67
CA HIS A 551 -14.07 -0.38 39.06
C HIS A 551 -13.91 -1.56 38.09
N SER A 552 -13.94 -1.32 36.78
CA SER A 552 -13.86 -2.37 35.75
C SER A 552 -12.48 -3.01 35.65
N MET A 553 -11.42 -2.27 35.97
CA MET A 553 -10.04 -2.77 35.95
C MET A 553 -9.63 -3.46 37.25
N ASN A 554 -10.51 -3.51 38.26
CA ASN A 554 -10.32 -4.24 39.52
C ASN A 554 -8.98 -3.93 40.24
N ILE A 555 -8.54 -2.67 40.19
CA ILE A 555 -7.26 -2.21 40.76
C ILE A 555 -7.21 -2.45 42.27
N ASP A 556 -8.36 -2.49 42.94
CA ASP A 556 -8.48 -2.73 44.39
C ASP A 556 -8.18 -4.19 44.79
N SER A 557 -8.11 -5.13 43.83
CA SER A 557 -7.79 -6.55 44.10
C SER A 557 -6.29 -6.80 44.31
N HIS A 558 -5.43 -5.89 43.86
CA HIS A 558 -4.02 -5.89 44.20
C HIS A 558 -3.86 -4.90 45.33
N SER A 559 -3.43 -5.39 46.51
CA SER A 559 -3.08 -4.50 47.62
C SER A 559 -2.20 -3.40 47.07
N VAL A 560 -2.71 -2.17 47.07
CA VAL A 560 -1.90 -0.98 46.82
C VAL A 560 -0.72 -1.12 47.78
N GLU A 561 0.46 -1.48 47.27
CA GLU A 561 1.69 -1.18 48.00
C GLU A 561 1.59 0.31 48.22
N LYS A 562 1.25 0.70 49.45
CA LYS A 562 1.07 2.09 49.84
C LYS A 562 2.27 2.82 49.30
N TYR A 563 2.06 3.62 48.25
CA TYR A 563 3.08 4.51 47.75
C TYR A 563 3.35 5.50 48.87
N SER A 564 4.31 5.18 49.73
CA SER A 564 4.76 6.08 50.77
C SER A 564 5.50 7.18 50.05
N TYR A 565 4.85 8.33 49.89
CA TYR A 565 5.49 9.54 49.42
C TYR A 565 6.70 9.82 50.33
N LYS A 566 7.90 9.43 49.90
CA LYS A 566 9.15 9.84 50.53
C LYS A 566 9.33 11.30 50.14
N GLY A 567 8.83 12.20 50.97
CA GLY A 567 8.79 13.62 50.70
C GLY A 567 10.12 14.17 50.18
N GLN A 568 10.17 14.41 48.89
CA GLN A 568 11.02 15.44 48.32
C GLN A 568 10.08 16.38 47.57
N LEU A 569 9.68 17.43 48.29
CA LEU A 569 9.09 18.61 47.70
C LEU A 569 10.02 19.11 46.60
N PHE A 570 9.46 19.32 45.41
CA PHE A 570 10.08 20.07 44.34
C PHE A 570 10.60 21.40 44.90
N ASN A 571 11.92 21.55 44.96
CA ASN A 571 12.54 22.85 45.20
C ASN A 571 12.74 23.51 43.83
N PRO A 572 12.03 24.60 43.51
CA PRO A 572 12.24 25.31 42.26
C PRO A 572 13.47 26.20 42.42
N GLY A 573 14.65 25.66 42.11
CA GLY A 573 15.88 26.43 42.10
C GLY A 573 17.09 25.58 41.69
N PHE A 574 18.02 26.23 40.99
CA PHE A 574 19.26 25.74 40.39
C PHE A 574 19.13 25.25 38.93
N SER A 575 19.08 26.15 37.96
CA SER A 575 20.20 26.94 37.37
C SER A 575 21.07 26.14 36.40
N TYR A 576 21.01 26.56 35.13
CA TYR A 576 21.98 26.31 34.05
C TYR A 576 23.43 26.18 34.51
N PRO A 577 24.24 25.36 33.83
CA PRO A 577 25.61 25.74 33.50
C PRO A 577 25.65 26.32 32.08
N LYS A 578 26.08 27.57 31.99
CA LYS A 578 26.70 28.12 30.78
C LYS A 578 28.17 27.69 30.75
N ASN A 579 28.63 27.46 29.52
CA ASN A 579 29.99 27.15 29.01
C ASN A 579 30.38 25.68 29.03
#